data_AF-A0A3B8NR66-F1
#
_entry.id   AF-A0A3B8NR66-F1
#
_cell.length_a   1.000
_cell.length_b   1.000
_cell.length_c   1.000
_cell.angle_alpha   90.00
_cell.angle_beta   90.00
_cell.angle_gamma   90.00
#
_symmetry.space_group_name_H-M   'P 1'
#
loop_
_entity.id
_entity.type
_entity.pdbx_description
1 polymer ?
#
loop_
_entity_poly.entity_id
_entity_poly.type
_entity_poly.pdbx_seq_one_letter_code
_entity_poly.pdbx_strand_id
1 'polypeptide(L)'
;AAARRIAAYGDGWLPRARNTSQYQDPDKLPAARKHIEELMTARGRDASILNITMWDAPADPEMNRRFFDSGANRVVHMLNTTDEKSAHEAIEKVAEAVL
;
A
#
# COMPACT_ATOMS: atom_id res chain seq x y z
N ALA A 1 13.13 -4.88 11.17
CA ALA A 1 14.12 -3.86 10.72
C ALA A 1 13.47 -2.68 9.99
N ALA A 2 12.57 -2.91 9.02
CA ALA A 2 11.91 -1.85 8.25
C ALA A 2 11.10 -0.87 9.13
N ALA A 3 10.24 -1.35 10.03
CA ALA A 3 9.42 -0.49 10.91
C ALA A 3 10.26 0.54 11.71
N ARG A 4 11.42 0.14 12.24
CA ARG A 4 12.33 1.06 12.95
C ARG A 4 12.92 2.14 12.04
N ARG A 5 13.19 1.83 10.76
CA ARG A 5 13.69 2.81 9.79
C ARG A 5 12.60 3.79 9.36
N ILE A 6 11.39 3.28 9.10
CA ILE A 6 10.21 4.10 8.82
C ILE A 6 9.98 5.05 10.00
N ALA A 7 9.96 4.52 11.22
CA ALA A 7 9.75 5.34 12.40
C ALA A 7 10.82 6.42 12.60
N ALA A 8 12.07 6.14 12.25
CA ALA A 8 13.17 7.09 12.40
C ALA A 8 13.17 8.19 11.33
N TYR A 9 12.81 7.88 10.08
CA TYR A 9 13.10 8.76 8.94
C TYR A 9 11.97 8.91 7.92
N GLY A 10 11.01 7.99 7.91
CA GLY A 10 9.96 7.94 6.89
C GLY A 10 8.68 8.62 7.33
N ASP A 11 7.96 9.14 6.34
CA ASP A 11 6.57 9.64 6.46
C ASP A 11 5.59 8.71 5.72
N GLY A 12 6.10 7.59 5.20
CA GLY A 12 5.30 6.64 4.48
C GLY A 12 5.89 5.25 4.45
N TRP A 13 5.03 4.30 4.11
CA TRP A 13 5.35 2.89 4.00
C TRP A 13 4.63 2.29 2.79
N LEU A 14 5.37 1.49 2.03
CA LEU A 14 4.92 0.93 0.76
C LEU A 14 5.02 -0.61 0.80
N PRO A 15 4.13 -1.30 1.53
CA PRO A 15 4.07 -2.76 1.52
C PRO A 15 3.57 -3.28 0.17
N ARG A 16 4.03 -4.47 -0.19
CA ARG A 16 3.50 -5.19 -1.37
C ARG A 16 2.18 -5.89 -1.02
N ALA A 17 1.21 -5.79 -1.92
CA ALA A 17 -0.10 -6.44 -1.84
C ALA A 17 -0.12 -7.82 -2.52
N ARG A 18 0.98 -8.23 -3.17
CA ARG A 18 1.13 -9.54 -3.83
C ARG A 18 2.52 -10.13 -3.59
N ASN A 19 2.69 -11.39 -4.00
CA ASN A 19 3.97 -12.08 -4.19
C ASN A 19 4.91 -11.98 -2.97
N THR A 20 4.68 -12.86 -1.98
CA THR A 20 5.48 -13.10 -0.76
C THR A 20 5.34 -12.10 0.38
N SER A 21 4.33 -11.23 0.35
CA SER A 21 4.04 -10.29 1.44
C SER A 21 2.85 -10.77 2.27
N GLN A 22 2.97 -10.73 3.59
CA GLN A 22 1.85 -10.99 4.50
C GLN A 22 0.71 -9.95 4.34
N TYR A 23 0.99 -8.80 3.74
CA TYR A 23 0.03 -7.72 3.50
C TYR A 23 -0.78 -7.91 2.21
N GLN A 24 -0.68 -9.08 1.57
CA GLN A 24 -1.72 -9.53 0.65
C GLN A 24 -3.07 -9.71 1.37
N ASP A 25 -3.03 -9.99 2.67
CA ASP A 25 -4.18 -9.99 3.57
C ASP A 25 -4.31 -8.58 4.19
N PRO A 26 -5.31 -7.77 3.79
CA PRO A 26 -5.52 -6.40 4.30
C PRO A 26 -5.62 -6.34 5.83
N ASP A 27 -6.15 -7.39 6.45
CA ASP A 27 -6.41 -7.47 7.90
C ASP A 27 -5.10 -7.43 8.73
N LYS A 28 -3.94 -7.63 8.10
CA LYS A 28 -2.62 -7.49 8.74
C LYS A 28 -2.13 -6.04 8.82
N LEU A 29 -2.69 -5.12 8.04
CA LEU A 29 -2.24 -3.73 8.00
C LEU A 29 -2.47 -2.96 9.30
N PRO A 30 -3.64 -3.04 9.97
CA PRO A 30 -3.90 -2.22 11.17
C PRO A 30 -2.89 -2.46 12.29
N ALA A 31 -2.52 -3.72 12.54
CA ALA A 31 -1.53 -4.07 13.56
C ALA A 31 -0.13 -3.55 13.20
N ALA A 32 0.26 -3.66 11.92
CA ALA A 32 1.55 -3.15 11.44
C ALA A 32 1.62 -1.62 11.49
N ARG A 33 0.54 -0.94 11.08
CA ARG A 33 0.39 0.52 11.16
C ARG A 33 0.57 0.99 12.60
N LYS A 34 -0.21 0.43 13.53
CA LYS A 34 -0.14 0.76 14.96
C LYS A 34 1.29 0.60 15.50
N HIS A 35 1.96 -0.50 15.16
CA HIS A 35 3.34 -0.73 15.61
C HIS A 35 4.32 0.34 15.09
N ILE A 36 4.17 0.80 13.85
CA ILE A 36 5.01 1.88 13.29
C ILE A 36 4.70 3.22 13.97
N GLU A 37 3.42 3.54 14.17
CA GLU A 37 2.96 4.77 14.83
C GLU A 37 3.45 4.86 16.28
N GLU A 38 3.44 3.75 17.03
CA GLU A 38 4.01 3.66 18.37
C GLU A 38 5.52 3.95 18.36
N LEU A 39 6.25 3.40 17.39
CA LEU A 39 7.69 3.63 17.25
C LEU A 39 8.02 5.07 16.84
N MET A 40 7.15 5.73 16.06
CA MET A 40 7.26 7.15 15.69
C MET A 40 7.02 8.03 16.91
N THR A 41 5.94 7.77 17.65
CA THR A 41 5.57 8.49 18.86
C THR A 41 6.66 8.39 19.93
N ALA A 42 7.22 7.20 20.14
CA ALA A 42 8.33 6.99 21.06
C ALA A 42 9.61 7.77 20.70
N ARG A 43 9.71 8.29 19.47
CA ARG A 43 10.79 9.16 18.99
C ARG A 43 10.41 10.64 18.98
N GLY A 44 9.25 11.00 19.50
CA GLY A 44 8.73 12.37 19.48
C GLY A 44 8.31 12.85 18.10
N ARG A 45 8.06 11.94 17.14
CA ARG A 45 7.55 12.28 15.81
C ARG A 45 6.02 12.21 15.79
N ASP A 46 5.41 13.07 14.99
CA ASP A 46 3.98 12.99 14.69
C ASP A 46 3.70 11.72 13.88
N ALA A 47 2.93 10.80 14.46
CA ALA A 47 2.56 9.54 13.82
C ALA A 47 1.43 9.69 12.78
N SER A 48 0.64 10.76 12.86
CA SER A 48 -0.50 10.97 11.96
C SER A 48 -0.09 11.20 10.50
N ILE A 49 1.16 11.61 10.28
CA ILE A 49 1.74 11.82 8.95
C ILE A 49 2.00 10.50 8.19
N LEU A 50 1.97 9.35 8.88
CA LEU A 50 2.27 8.06 8.26
C LEU A 50 1.25 7.73 7.16
N ASN A 51 1.72 7.76 5.92
CA ASN A 51 0.95 7.40 4.74
C ASN A 51 1.28 5.97 4.26
N ILE A 52 0.25 5.15 4.03
CA ILE A 52 0.41 3.78 3.57
C ILE A 52 -0.04 3.67 2.11
N THR A 53 0.87 3.23 1.24
CA THR A 53 0.58 2.92 -0.17
C THR A 53 0.67 1.42 -0.40
N MET A 54 -0.45 0.78 -0.71
CA MET A 54 -0.45 -0.63 -1.13
C MET A 54 0.08 -0.74 -2.55
N TRP A 55 1.24 -1.37 -2.69
CA TRP A 55 1.91 -1.51 -3.96
C TRP A 55 1.59 -2.85 -4.62
N ASP A 56 1.33 -2.81 -5.92
CA ASP A 56 1.11 -3.99 -6.74
C ASP A 56 -0.18 -4.75 -6.37
N ALA A 57 -1.25 -4.01 -6.04
CA ALA A 57 -2.54 -4.60 -5.69
C ALA A 57 -3.23 -5.25 -6.91
N PRO A 58 -4.01 -6.34 -6.70
CA PRO A 58 -4.88 -6.85 -7.76
C PRO A 58 -5.82 -5.75 -8.26
N ALA A 59 -6.10 -5.74 -9.56
CA ALA A 59 -7.11 -4.84 -10.15
C ALA A 59 -8.51 -5.36 -9.79
N ASP A 60 -8.90 -5.15 -8.54
CA ASP A 60 -10.14 -5.61 -7.94
C ASP A 60 -10.67 -4.51 -6.99
N PRO A 61 -11.88 -3.96 -7.25
CA PRO A 61 -12.42 -2.85 -6.49
C PRO A 61 -12.78 -3.26 -5.05
N GLU A 62 -13.14 -4.51 -4.80
CA GLU A 62 -13.40 -5.00 -3.44
C GLU A 62 -12.10 -5.04 -2.64
N MET A 63 -11.01 -5.53 -3.22
CA MET A 63 -9.70 -5.51 -2.57
C MET A 63 -9.20 -4.08 -2.31
N ASN A 64 -9.43 -3.15 -3.24
CA ASN A 64 -9.12 -1.74 -3.03
C ASN A 64 -9.86 -1.17 -1.82
N ARG A 65 -11.16 -1.46 -1.71
CA ARG A 65 -11.97 -1.06 -0.54
C ARG A 65 -11.46 -1.70 0.75
N ARG A 66 -11.14 -2.99 0.74
CA ARG A 66 -10.59 -3.67 1.92
C ARG A 66 -9.25 -3.07 2.38
N PHE A 67 -8.37 -2.70 1.45
CA PHE A 67 -7.13 -2.00 1.79
C PHE A 67 -7.38 -0.62 2.40
N PHE A 68 -8.31 0.14 1.83
CA PHE A 68 -8.74 1.44 2.38
C PHE A 68 -9.30 1.28 3.79
N ASP A 69 -10.25 0.37 3.99
CA ASP A 69 -10.88 0.07 5.29
C ASP A 69 -9.84 -0.39 6.34
N SER A 70 -8.76 -1.03 5.89
CA SER A 70 -7.64 -1.48 6.73
C SER A 70 -6.59 -0.39 7.01
N GLY A 71 -6.83 0.85 6.56
CA GLY A 71 -6.01 2.02 6.86
C GLY A 71 -4.95 2.37 5.81
N ALA A 72 -5.04 1.84 4.59
CA ALA A 72 -4.25 2.32 3.47
C ALA A 72 -4.78 3.65 2.93
N ASN A 73 -3.88 4.51 2.46
CA ASN A 73 -4.22 5.82 1.90
C ASN A 73 -4.24 5.83 0.37
N ARG A 74 -3.50 4.89 -0.25
CA ARG A 74 -3.36 4.81 -1.70
C ARG A 74 -3.16 3.35 -2.12
N VAL A 75 -3.70 2.99 -3.27
CA VAL A 75 -3.42 1.72 -3.94
C VAL A 75 -2.75 2.01 -5.29
N VAL A 76 -1.74 1.21 -5.64
CA VAL A 76 -1.07 1.26 -6.95
C VAL A 76 -1.22 -0.09 -7.64
N HIS A 77 -1.79 -0.08 -8.84
CA HIS A 77 -1.85 -1.23 -9.72
C HIS A 77 -0.66 -1.20 -10.67
N MET A 78 0.10 -2.29 -10.73
CA MET A 78 1.23 -2.42 -11.65
C MET A 78 0.79 -3.04 -12.96
N LEU A 79 1.35 -2.52 -14.04
CA LEU A 79 1.25 -3.10 -15.37
C LEU A 79 2.56 -3.80 -15.72
N ASN A 80 2.47 -4.84 -16.54
CA ASN A 80 3.67 -5.46 -17.11
C ASN A 80 4.35 -4.46 -18.06
N THR A 81 5.68 -4.46 -18.07
CA THR A 81 6.43 -3.71 -19.07
C THR A 81 6.12 -4.25 -20.46
N THR A 82 5.66 -3.39 -21.35
CA THR A 82 5.20 -3.72 -22.71
C THR A 82 5.32 -2.47 -23.61
N ASP A 83 4.98 -2.58 -24.89
CA ASP A 83 4.96 -1.45 -25.81
C ASP A 83 3.84 -0.45 -25.46
N GLU A 84 3.92 0.77 -25.99
CA GLU A 84 2.98 1.86 -25.65
C GLU A 84 1.51 1.50 -25.88
N LYS A 85 1.20 0.86 -27.03
CA LYS A 85 -0.17 0.49 -27.37
C LYS A 85 -0.70 -0.53 -26.37
N SER A 86 0.06 -1.59 -26.12
CA SER A 86 -0.30 -2.62 -25.15
C SER A 86 -0.41 -2.07 -23.73
N ALA A 87 0.44 -1.11 -23.34
CA ALA A 87 0.40 -0.46 -22.04
C ALA A 87 -0.87 0.38 -21.88
N HIS A 88 -1.25 1.14 -22.90
CA HIS A 88 -2.50 1.91 -22.92
C HIS A 88 -3.71 0.99 -22.73
N GLU A 89 -3.81 -0.08 -23.53
CA GLU A 89 -4.91 -1.06 -23.41
C GLU A 89 -4.95 -1.71 -22.01
N ALA A 90 -3.79 -1.92 -21.37
CA ALA A 90 -3.71 -2.46 -20.02
C ALA A 90 -4.14 -1.43 -18.95
N ILE A 91 -3.82 -0.14 -19.12
CA ILE A 91 -4.31 0.94 -18.25
C ILE A 91 -5.84 0.99 -18.28
N GLU A 92 -6.44 1.01 -19.48
CA GLU A 92 -7.89 1.08 -19.66
C GLU A 92 -8.59 -0.12 -19.00
N LYS A 93 -8.08 -1.34 -19.20
CA LYS A 93 -8.63 -2.54 -18.53
C LYS A 93 -8.56 -2.48 -17.02
N VAL A 94 -7.48 -1.95 -16.46
CA VAL A 94 -7.38 -1.76 -15.00
C VAL A 94 -8.37 -0.70 -14.54
N ALA A 95 -8.49 0.41 -15.27
CA ALA A 95 -9.43 1.48 -14.96
C ALA A 95 -10.88 0.96 -14.96
N GLU A 96 -11.30 0.26 -16.01
CA GLU A 96 -12.63 -0.38 -16.11
C GLU A 96 -12.91 -1.35 -14.97
N ALA A 97 -11.89 -2.02 -14.44
CA ALA A 97 -12.06 -2.98 -13.35
C ALA A 97 -12.26 -2.29 -11.99
N VAL A 98 -11.67 -1.10 -11.76
CA VAL A 98 -11.56 -0.51 -10.42
C VAL A 98 -12.21 0.87 -10.23
N LEU A 99 -12.70 1.50 -11.30
CA LEU A 99 -13.44 2.77 -11.29
C LEU A 99 -14.94 2.54 -11.52
#